data_AF-A0A8J8FR33-F1
#
_entry.id   AF-A0A8J8FR33-F1
#
_cell.length_a   1.000
_cell.length_b   1.000
_cell.length_c   1.000
_cell.angle_alpha   90.00
_cell.angle_beta   90.00
_cell.angle_gamma   90.00
#
_symmetry.space_group_name_H-M   'P 1'
#
loop_
_entity.id
_entity.type
_entity.pdbx_description
1 polymer ?
#
loop_
_entity_poly.entity_id
_entity_poly.type
_entity_poly.pdbx_seq_one_letter_code
_entity_poly.pdbx_strand_id
1 'polypeptide(L)'
;MLAPGWYKPTLPTAAIGLAVGYLEPLASIPFALAVGFLLFFHRNPDRRPPEDPSLAVSPADGRLAGGRVMHVGPMTDEEMMSYIDDPVGVSVFMSPLDVHVNRAPYDGKLREVERIR
;
A
#
# COMPACT_ATOMS: atom_id res chain seq x y z
N MET A 1 -11.74 6.60 -4.28
CA MET A 1 -11.25 6.35 -5.66
C MET A 1 -10.47 5.02 -5.68
N LEU A 2 -9.96 4.55 -6.82
CA LEU A 2 -9.08 3.36 -6.89
C LEU A 2 -7.62 3.79 -7.13
N ALA A 3 -6.66 3.02 -6.63
CA ALA A 3 -5.23 3.29 -6.78
C ALA A 3 -4.80 3.15 -8.26
N PRO A 4 -3.81 3.95 -8.73
CA PRO A 4 -3.28 3.80 -10.08
C PRO A 4 -2.86 2.36 -10.38
N GLY A 5 -3.27 1.84 -11.54
CA GLY A 5 -2.94 0.48 -11.96
C GLY A 5 -3.88 -0.63 -11.45
N TRP A 6 -4.93 -0.31 -10.68
CA TRP A 6 -5.94 -1.27 -10.19
C TRP A 6 -6.52 -2.17 -11.31
N TYR A 7 -6.64 -1.63 -12.53
CA TYR A 7 -7.25 -2.30 -13.66
C TYR A 7 -6.40 -3.47 -14.19
N LYS A 8 -5.09 -3.47 -13.93
CA LYS A 8 -4.15 -4.47 -14.46
C LYS A 8 -4.49 -5.90 -14.03
N PRO A 9 -4.70 -6.22 -12.74
CA PRO A 9 -5.17 -7.55 -12.34
C PRO A 9 -6.68 -7.68 -12.47
N THR A 10 -7.43 -6.60 -12.21
CA THR A 10 -8.90 -6.68 -12.04
C THR A 10 -9.63 -6.97 -13.35
N LEU A 11 -9.26 -6.32 -14.45
CA LEU A 11 -9.95 -6.51 -15.74
C LEU A 11 -9.74 -7.90 -16.33
N PRO A 12 -8.51 -8.48 -16.35
CA PRO A 12 -8.32 -9.86 -16.79
C PRO A 12 -9.08 -10.87 -15.91
N THR A 13 -9.05 -10.72 -14.58
CA THR A 13 -9.81 -11.61 -13.68
C THR A 13 -11.31 -11.53 -13.94
N ALA A 14 -11.85 -10.34 -14.18
CA ALA A 14 -13.26 -10.15 -14.54
C ALA A 14 -13.59 -10.78 -15.91
N ALA A 15 -12.74 -10.59 -16.93
CA ALA A 15 -12.95 -11.16 -18.25
C ALA A 15 -12.95 -12.69 -18.24
N ILE A 16 -12.02 -13.31 -17.49
CA ILE A 16 -11.99 -14.77 -17.31
C ILE A 16 -13.25 -15.22 -16.56
N GLY A 17 -13.63 -14.52 -15.49
CA GLY A 17 -14.85 -14.83 -14.74
C GLY A 17 -16.12 -14.80 -15.58
N LEU A 18 -16.25 -13.82 -16.48
CA LEU A 18 -17.38 -13.71 -17.41
C LEU A 18 -17.37 -14.83 -18.46
N ALA A 19 -16.20 -15.15 -19.03
CA ALA A 19 -16.07 -16.25 -19.99
C ALA A 19 -16.41 -17.61 -19.36
N VAL A 20 -15.95 -17.86 -18.12
CA VAL A 20 -16.28 -19.07 -17.36
C VAL A 20 -17.78 -19.09 -17.02
N GLY A 21 -18.35 -17.97 -16.57
CA GLY A 21 -19.76 -17.87 -16.21
C GLY A 21 -20.73 -18.02 -17.38
N TYR A 22 -20.29 -17.74 -18.61
CA TYR A 22 -21.08 -17.99 -19.81
C TYR A 22 -21.31 -19.49 -20.05
N LEU A 23 -20.33 -20.33 -19.71
CA LEU A 23 -20.43 -21.79 -19.85
C LEU A 23 -21.04 -22.43 -18.61
N GLU A 24 -20.54 -22.05 -17.43
CA GLU A 24 -20.88 -22.63 -16.15
C GLU A 24 -21.04 -21.53 -15.08
N PRO A 25 -22.26 -21.01 -14.85
CA PRO A 25 -22.48 -19.86 -13.97
C PRO A 25 -21.90 -20.04 -12.56
N LEU A 26 -22.01 -21.24 -11.98
CA LEU A 26 -21.48 -21.51 -10.63
C LEU A 26 -19.94 -21.48 -10.58
N ALA A 27 -19.26 -21.80 -11.67
CA ALA A 27 -17.80 -21.75 -11.75
C ALA A 27 -17.26 -20.31 -11.77
N SER A 28 -18.09 -19.30 -12.02
CA SER A 28 -17.70 -17.89 -12.00
C SER A 28 -17.60 -17.27 -10.61
N ILE A 29 -18.20 -17.90 -9.59
CA ILE A 29 -18.22 -17.40 -8.20
C ILE A 29 -16.83 -17.02 -7.66
N PRO A 30 -15.79 -17.86 -7.72
CA PRO A 30 -14.46 -17.48 -7.22
C PRO A 30 -13.87 -16.27 -7.95
N PHE A 31 -14.14 -16.10 -9.25
CA PHE A 31 -13.68 -14.94 -10.01
C PHE A 31 -14.42 -13.66 -9.59
N ALA A 32 -15.73 -13.74 -9.35
CA ALA A 32 -16.49 -12.62 -8.83
C ALA A 32 -15.98 -12.16 -7.45
N LEU A 33 -15.70 -13.12 -6.56
CA LEU A 33 -15.08 -12.84 -5.25
C LEU A 33 -13.68 -12.22 -5.40
N ALA A 34 -12.86 -12.74 -6.32
CA ALA A 34 -11.53 -12.20 -6.58
C ALA A 34 -11.60 -10.77 -7.13
N VAL A 35 -12.52 -10.47 -8.04
CA VAL A 35 -12.75 -9.10 -8.53
C VAL A 35 -13.17 -8.17 -7.40
N GLY A 36 -14.13 -8.59 -6.56
CA GLY A 36 -14.54 -7.82 -5.40
C GLY A 36 -13.38 -7.54 -4.44
N PHE A 37 -12.55 -8.55 -4.18
CA PHE A 37 -11.35 -8.39 -3.37
C PHE A 37 -10.32 -7.46 -4.02
N LEU A 38 -10.05 -7.58 -5.31
CA LEU A 38 -9.09 -6.71 -6.02
C LEU A 38 -9.53 -5.24 -6.01
N LEU A 39 -10.82 -4.97 -6.20
CA LEU A 39 -11.37 -3.62 -6.07
C LEU A 39 -11.23 -3.09 -4.64
N PHE A 40 -11.50 -3.93 -3.63
CA PHE A 40 -11.31 -3.60 -2.23
C PHE A 40 -9.83 -3.36 -1.86
N PHE A 41 -8.92 -4.18 -2.35
CA PHE A 41 -7.48 -4.10 -2.10
C PHE A 41 -6.87 -2.82 -2.68
N HIS A 42 -7.27 -2.45 -3.91
CA HIS A 42 -6.82 -1.24 -4.58
C HIS A 42 -7.64 0.00 -4.23
N ARG A 43 -8.49 -0.05 -3.19
CA ARG A 43 -9.25 1.13 -2.78
C ARG A 43 -8.31 2.24 -2.34
N ASN A 44 -8.60 3.46 -2.76
CA ASN A 44 -7.86 4.66 -2.42
C ASN A 44 -8.84 5.74 -1.94
N PRO A 45 -9.25 5.70 -0.66
CA PRO A 45 -10.10 6.73 -0.06
C PRO A 45 -9.31 8.03 0.13
N ASP A 46 -10.01 9.16 0.06
CA ASP A 46 -9.43 10.47 0.38
C ASP A 46 -9.09 10.55 1.87
N ARG A 47 -8.01 11.27 2.19
CA ARG A 47 -7.53 11.45 3.56
C ARG A 47 -7.24 12.91 3.83
N ARG A 48 -7.45 13.31 5.07
CA ARG A 48 -7.09 14.63 5.58
C ARG A 48 -6.03 14.44 6.66
N PRO A 49 -4.73 14.65 6.36
CA PRO A 49 -3.71 14.66 7.39
C PRO A 49 -3.91 15.87 8.32
N PRO A 50 -3.33 15.86 9.54
CA PRO A 50 -3.21 17.06 10.36
C PRO A 50 -2.52 18.19 9.58
N GLU A 51 -2.89 19.44 9.87
CA GLU A 51 -2.35 20.62 9.16
C GLU A 51 -1.03 21.14 9.75
N ASP A 52 -0.53 20.53 10.82
CA ASP A 52 0.70 20.95 11.48
C ASP A 52 1.94 20.49 10.66
N PRO A 53 2.71 21.41 10.07
CA PRO A 53 3.86 21.07 9.23
C PRO A 53 5.04 20.50 10.03
N SER A 54 5.01 20.56 11.36
CA SER A 54 6.03 19.94 12.21
C SER A 54 5.81 18.44 12.43
N LEU A 55 4.66 17.90 12.00
CA LEU A 55 4.32 16.49 12.17
C LEU A 55 4.67 15.67 10.94
N ALA A 56 5.37 14.56 11.16
CA ALA A 56 5.40 13.46 10.21
C ALA A 56 4.19 12.55 10.44
N VAL A 57 3.46 12.22 9.38
CA VAL A 57 2.33 11.30 9.41
C VAL A 57 2.73 9.91 8.91
N SER A 58 1.96 8.88 9.31
CA SER A 58 2.20 7.53 8.79
C SER A 58 2.08 7.53 7.25
N PRO A 59 3.08 7.00 6.52
CA PRO A 59 3.05 6.97 5.06
C PRO A 59 2.06 5.92 4.52
N ALA A 60 1.69 4.93 5.33
CA ALA A 60 0.92 3.77 4.91
C ALA A 60 -0.15 3.40 5.94
N ASP A 61 -1.15 2.65 5.48
CA ASP A 61 -2.10 1.99 6.37
C ASP A 61 -1.46 0.79 7.05
N GLY A 62 -1.51 0.84 8.36
CA GLY A 62 -1.23 -0.25 9.28
C GLY A 62 -1.78 0.15 10.64
N ARG A 63 -2.17 -0.80 11.48
CA ARG A 63 -2.68 -0.46 12.82
C ARG A 63 -1.54 -0.10 13.77
N LEU A 64 -1.50 1.16 14.17
CA LEU A 64 -0.84 1.66 15.38
C LEU A 64 -1.72 1.42 16.62
N ALA A 65 -2.07 0.17 16.93
CA ALA A 65 -2.56 -0.26 18.26
C ALA A 65 -2.94 -1.74 18.22
N GLY A 66 -2.19 -2.57 18.95
CA GLY A 66 -2.33 -4.04 19.00
C GLY A 66 -1.16 -4.83 18.40
N GLY A 67 -0.14 -4.15 17.87
CA GLY A 67 1.12 -4.77 17.43
C GLY A 67 1.24 -4.95 15.92
N ARG A 68 1.60 -3.88 15.20
CA ARG A 68 2.64 -3.90 14.15
C ARG A 68 2.94 -2.51 13.56
N VAL A 69 3.59 -1.66 14.37
CA VAL A 69 4.83 -1.04 13.88
C VAL A 69 5.86 -2.14 14.04
N MET A 70 6.47 -2.58 12.94
CA MET A 70 7.42 -3.70 13.02
C MET A 70 8.70 -3.29 13.76
N HIS A 71 9.09 -2.02 13.61
CA HIS A 71 10.30 -1.48 14.24
C HIS A 71 10.25 0.04 14.27
N VAL A 72 10.58 0.63 15.42
CA VAL A 72 11.06 2.01 15.53
C VAL A 72 12.40 1.92 16.25
N GLY A 73 13.48 2.32 15.60
CA GLY A 73 14.80 2.16 16.18
C GLY A 73 15.92 2.71 15.30
N PRO A 74 17.15 2.72 15.83
CA PRO A 74 18.31 3.20 15.08
C PRO A 74 18.52 2.35 13.83
N MET A 75 18.82 3.00 12.72
CA MET A 75 19.22 2.37 11.47
C MET A 75 20.74 2.33 11.38
N THR A 76 21.29 1.19 10.98
CA THR A 76 22.74 0.99 10.76
C THR A 76 23.08 0.91 9.28
N ASP A 77 22.23 1.48 8.43
CA ASP A 77 22.44 1.52 6.99
C ASP A 77 23.49 2.60 6.69
N GLU A 78 24.67 2.17 6.23
CA GLU A 78 25.85 3.04 6.04
C GLU A 78 25.58 4.18 5.04
N GLU A 79 24.75 3.92 4.03
CA GLU A 79 24.39 4.93 3.03
C GLU A 79 23.45 5.97 3.64
N MET A 80 22.42 5.55 4.39
CA MET A 80 21.56 6.47 5.13
C MET A 80 22.32 7.28 6.18
N MET A 81 23.30 6.68 6.86
CA MET A 81 24.18 7.38 7.81
C MET A 81 25.10 8.41 7.15
N SER A 82 25.32 8.35 5.83
CA SER A 82 26.02 9.40 5.09
C SER A 82 25.14 10.65 4.87
N TYR A 83 23.82 10.50 4.94
CA TYR A 83 22.84 11.56 4.70
C TYR A 83 22.24 12.13 6.00
N ILE A 84 22.15 11.33 7.06
CA ILE A 84 21.46 11.65 8.30
C ILE A 84 22.28 11.14 9.49
N ASP A 85 22.61 12.02 10.44
CA ASP A 85 23.19 11.60 11.72
C ASP A 85 22.13 10.87 12.56
N ASP A 86 22.49 9.70 13.10
CA ASP A 86 21.64 8.83 13.95
C ASP A 86 20.22 8.58 13.37
N PRO A 87 20.11 7.95 12.17
CA PRO A 87 18.82 7.77 11.51
C PRO A 87 17.90 6.84 12.31
N VAL A 88 16.62 7.20 12.39
CA VAL A 88 15.56 6.36 12.99
C VAL A 88 14.71 5.74 11.89
N GLY A 89 14.72 4.42 11.81
CA GLY A 89 13.87 3.66 10.91
C GLY A 89 12.48 3.42 11.50
N VAL A 90 11.43 3.62 10.69
CA VAL A 90 10.04 3.27 11.04
C VAL A 90 9.49 2.28 10.03
N SER A 91 9.18 1.06 10.47
CA SER A 91 8.68 -0.01 9.61
C SER A 91 7.18 -0.23 9.80
N VAL A 92 6.40 -0.04 8.73
CA VAL A 92 4.94 -0.24 8.72
C VAL A 92 4.58 -1.50 7.95
N PHE A 93 3.86 -2.42 8.60
CA PHE A 93 3.32 -3.60 7.93
C PHE A 93 1.91 -3.33 7.41
N MET A 94 1.68 -3.63 6.13
CA MET A 94 0.37 -3.53 5.50
C MET A 94 -0.19 -4.94 5.30
N SER A 95 -1.30 -5.25 5.97
CA SER A 95 -2.03 -6.51 5.74
C SER A 95 -2.81 -6.43 4.42
N PRO A 96 -3.23 -7.57 3.83
CA PRO A 96 -4.09 -7.57 2.64
C PRO A 96 -5.42 -6.80 2.78
N LEU A 97 -5.82 -6.48 4.01
CA LEU A 97 -7.02 -5.71 4.29
C LEU A 97 -6.77 -4.20 4.34
N ASP A 98 -5.52 -3.75 4.41
CA ASP A 98 -5.15 -2.34 4.45
C ASP A 98 -5.18 -1.69 3.06
N VAL A 99 -5.19 -0.35 3.00
CA VAL A 99 -5.08 0.38 1.72
C VAL A 99 -3.63 0.33 1.25
N HIS A 100 -3.35 -0.38 0.15
CA HIS A 100 -1.99 -0.55 -0.39
C HIS A 100 -1.52 0.66 -1.22
N VAL A 101 -1.51 1.82 -0.59
CA VAL A 101 -1.03 3.08 -1.16
C VAL A 101 -0.11 3.76 -0.14
N ASN A 102 1.15 3.93 -0.51
CA ASN A 102 2.11 4.73 0.25
C ASN A 102 2.00 6.21 -0.17
N ARG A 103 1.98 7.10 0.81
CA ARG A 103 1.95 8.55 0.65
C ARG A 103 3.20 9.16 1.29
N ALA A 104 3.56 10.36 0.86
CA ALA A 104 4.65 11.10 1.50
C ALA A 104 4.28 11.35 2.98
N PRO A 105 5.16 11.00 3.93
CA PRO A 105 4.91 11.19 5.36
C PRO A 105 5.05 12.65 5.82
N TYR A 106 5.72 13.51 5.04
CA TYR A 106 5.89 14.94 5.28
C TYR A 106 6.27 15.63 3.96
N ASP A 107 6.27 16.96 3.94
CA ASP A 107 6.69 17.74 2.78
C ASP A 107 8.21 17.69 2.59
N GLY A 108 8.66 17.27 1.41
CA GLY A 108 10.08 17.13 1.13
C GLY A 108 10.39 17.05 -0.36
N LYS A 109 11.69 16.96 -0.68
CA LYS A 109 12.16 16.75 -2.05
C LYS A 109 12.74 15.34 -2.16
N LEU A 110 12.21 14.56 -3.09
CA LEU A 110 12.79 13.28 -3.46
C LEU A 110 14.20 13.52 -4.03
N ARG A 111 15.21 12.95 -3.37
CA ARG A 111 16.62 13.08 -3.79
C ARG A 111 17.06 11.94 -4.68
N GLU A 112 16.68 10.72 -4.32
CA GLU A 112 17.17 9.51 -4.94
C GLU A 112 16.08 8.43 -4.96
N VAL A 113 16.13 7.58 -5.99
CA VAL A 113 15.31 6.37 -6.12
C VAL A 113 16.22 5.26 -6.62
N GLU A 114 16.55 4.34 -5.73
CA GLU A 114 17.28 3.12 -6.08
C GLU A 114 16.31 1.97 -6.32
N ARG A 115 16.63 1.10 -7.28
CA ARG A 115 15.91 -0.15 -7.52
C ARG A 115 16.87 -1.32 -7.36
N ILE A 116 16.87 -1.90 -6.17
CA ILE A 116 17.56 -3.16 -5.88
C ILE A 116 16.82 -4.29 -6.62
N ARG A 117 17.55 -5.05 -7.45
CA ARG A 117 17.02 -6.18 -8.24
C ARG A 117 17.39 -7.51 -7.61
#